data_AF-A0A494Y7I7-F1
#
_entry.id   AF-A0A494Y7I7-F1
#
_cell.length_a   1.000
_cell.length_b   1.000
_cell.length_c   1.000
_cell.angle_alpha   90.00
_cell.angle_beta   90.00
_cell.angle_gamma   90.00
#
_symmetry.space_group_name_H-M   'P 1'
#
loop_
_entity.id
_entity.type
_entity.pdbx_description
1 polymer ?
#
loop_
_entity_poly.entity_id
_entity_poly.type
_entity_poly.pdbx_seq_one_letter_code
_entity_poly.pdbx_strand_id
1 'polypeptide(L)'
;MTPVATLLKSVDANYVAAQLDSEGFAVLSGVLAPDRAKELAAQADVSDSLHSESLSSINRGVGHMLRFGAKLPGPWATWRDSLYRWLVPVANRWNEALNVDCRYPDKFEEFLELNREAGQVQRLSHMNRLGEGDYLALHQDTEGTAKIHTTR
;
A
#
# COMPACT_ATOMS: atom_id res chain seq x y z
N MET A 1 22.22 0.64 10.95
CA MET A 1 21.14 1.23 10.13
C MET A 1 19.82 0.62 10.57
N THR A 2 18.83 1.45 10.90
CA THR A 2 17.57 1.00 11.51
C THR A 2 16.59 0.56 10.40
N PRO A 3 16.11 -0.70 10.40
CA PRO A 3 15.09 -1.14 9.45
C PRO A 3 13.86 -0.25 9.53
N VAL A 4 13.19 0.03 8.41
CA VAL A 4 11.94 0.81 8.42
C VAL A 4 10.83 0.13 9.24
N ALA A 5 10.86 -1.20 9.39
CA ALA A 5 10.01 -1.89 10.36
C ALA A 5 10.23 -1.41 11.81
N THR A 6 11.46 -1.03 12.15
CA THR A 6 11.80 -0.41 13.44
C THR A 6 11.44 1.08 13.47
N LEU A 7 11.42 1.78 12.34
CA LEU A 7 10.90 3.16 12.26
C LEU A 7 9.38 3.21 12.41
N LEU A 8 8.66 2.22 11.87
CA LEU A 8 7.23 2.07 12.16
C LEU A 8 7.01 1.90 13.66
N LYS A 9 7.84 1.13 14.38
CA LYS A 9 7.73 1.05 15.86
C LYS A 9 7.89 2.39 16.58
N SER A 10 8.52 3.39 15.97
CA SER A 10 8.67 4.74 16.55
C SER A 10 7.53 5.70 16.20
N VAL A 11 6.66 5.32 15.27
CA VAL A 11 5.45 6.08 14.97
C VAL A 11 4.39 5.78 16.04
N ASP A 12 3.64 6.80 16.46
CA ASP A 12 2.54 6.61 17.41
C ASP A 12 1.29 6.13 16.66
N ALA A 13 0.92 4.86 16.87
CA ALA A 13 -0.24 4.25 16.23
C ALA A 13 -1.57 4.95 16.61
N ASN A 14 -1.68 5.50 17.82
CA ASN A 14 -2.88 6.22 18.24
C ASN A 14 -2.98 7.57 17.52
N TYR A 15 -1.85 8.27 17.35
CA TYR A 15 -1.80 9.51 16.57
C TYR A 15 -2.21 9.27 15.12
N VAL A 16 -1.67 8.22 14.49
CA VAL A 16 -2.02 7.84 13.11
C VAL A 16 -3.50 7.48 13.00
N ALA A 17 -4.04 6.69 13.94
CA ALA A 17 -5.46 6.33 13.95
C ALA A 17 -6.37 7.57 14.09
N ALA A 18 -6.01 8.52 14.96
CA ALA A 18 -6.78 9.75 15.13
C ALA A 18 -6.77 10.64 13.87
N GLN A 19 -5.62 10.75 13.19
CA GLN A 19 -5.53 11.47 11.91
C GLN A 19 -6.36 10.79 10.82
N LEU A 20 -6.30 9.45 10.74
CA LEU A 20 -7.12 8.69 9.81
C LEU A 20 -8.61 8.91 10.09
N ASP A 21 -9.03 8.95 11.35
CA ASP A 21 -10.42 9.21 11.73
C ASP A 21 -10.89 10.62 11.33
N SER A 22 -10.03 11.65 11.47
CA SER A 22 -10.43 13.04 11.23
C SER A 22 -10.29 13.47 9.76
N GLU A 23 -9.22 13.05 9.09
CA GLU A 23 -8.85 13.54 7.75
C GLU A 23 -9.04 12.48 6.65
N GLY A 24 -9.19 11.21 7.01
CA GLY A 24 -9.16 10.09 6.05
C GLY A 24 -7.76 9.76 5.52
N PHE A 25 -6.71 10.43 6.00
CA PHE A 25 -5.31 10.14 5.69
C PHE A 25 -4.38 10.47 6.87
N ALA A 26 -3.17 9.91 6.87
CA ALA A 26 -2.13 10.25 7.84
C ALA A 26 -0.76 10.31 7.17
N VAL A 27 0.06 11.29 7.57
CA VAL A 27 1.43 11.45 7.08
C VAL A 27 2.42 10.85 8.07
N LEU A 28 3.20 9.87 7.62
CA LEU A 28 4.24 9.24 8.44
C LEU A 28 5.59 9.92 8.22
N SER A 29 5.83 11.01 8.94
CA SER A 29 7.07 11.77 8.83
C SER A 29 8.29 10.98 9.32
N GLY A 30 9.41 11.09 8.61
CA GLY A 30 10.70 10.51 9.03
C GLY A 30 10.82 8.98 8.87
N VAL A 31 9.81 8.30 8.30
CA VAL A 31 9.84 6.84 8.11
C VAL A 31 10.87 6.43 7.04
N LEU A 32 11.19 7.29 6.08
CA LEU A 32 12.18 6.99 5.05
C LEU A 32 13.14 8.16 4.86
N ALA A 33 14.42 7.92 5.15
CA ALA A 33 15.48 8.89 4.87
C ALA A 33 15.64 9.09 3.35
N PRO A 34 15.96 10.30 2.86
CA PRO A 34 16.08 10.58 1.43
C PRO A 34 17.04 9.65 0.68
N ASP A 35 18.20 9.34 1.26
CA ASP A 35 19.18 8.46 0.62
C ASP A 35 18.66 7.02 0.53
N ARG A 36 17.92 6.56 1.54
CA ARG A 36 17.29 5.25 1.50
C ARG A 36 16.17 5.18 0.46
N ALA A 37 15.42 6.26 0.26
CA ALA A 37 14.43 6.34 -0.81
C ALA A 37 15.08 6.20 -2.19
N LYS A 38 16.21 6.89 -2.41
CA LYS A 38 16.99 6.79 -3.66
C LYS A 38 17.54 5.38 -3.89
N GLU A 39 18.07 4.73 -2.84
CA GLU A 39 18.55 3.35 -2.92
C GLU A 39 17.43 2.36 -3.32
N LEU A 40 16.23 2.54 -2.78
CA LEU A 40 15.08 1.69 -3.09
C LEU A 40 14.57 1.90 -4.52
N ALA A 41 14.56 3.15 -4.99
CA ALA A 41 14.23 3.47 -6.37
C ALA A 41 15.24 2.81 -7.34
N ALA A 42 16.54 2.95 -7.07
CA ALA A 42 17.58 2.34 -7.89
C ALA A 42 17.49 0.80 -7.92
N GLN A 43 17.13 0.15 -6.81
CA GLN A 43 16.92 -1.30 -6.77
C GLN A 43 15.74 -1.75 -7.64
N ALA A 44 14.69 -0.95 -7.74
CA ALA A 44 13.54 -1.26 -8.58
C ALA A 44 13.87 -1.09 -10.08
N ASP A 45 14.68 -0.09 -10.44
CA ASP A 45 15.08 0.15 -11.84
C ASP A 45 15.97 -0.97 -12.41
N VAL A 46 16.74 -1.66 -11.58
CA VAL A 46 17.66 -2.75 -12.00
C VAL A 46 16.99 -4.12 -12.02
N SER A 47 15.77 -4.23 -11.48
CA SER A 47 15.10 -5.52 -11.37
C SER A 47 14.37 -5.91 -12.67
N ASP A 48 15.00 -6.78 -13.46
CA ASP A 48 14.41 -7.45 -14.64
C ASP A 48 13.13 -8.25 -14.33
N SER A 49 12.83 -8.48 -13.05
CA SER A 49 11.65 -9.23 -12.59
C SER A 49 10.35 -8.41 -12.57
N LEU A 50 10.41 -7.11 -12.88
CA LEU A 50 9.24 -6.23 -12.90
C LEU A 50 8.63 -6.19 -14.30
N HIS A 51 7.31 -6.39 -14.37
CA HIS A 51 6.58 -6.17 -15.60
C HIS A 51 6.25 -4.68 -15.73
N SER A 52 6.74 -4.04 -16.80
CA SER A 52 6.51 -2.63 -17.08
C SER A 52 5.33 -2.44 -18.02
N GLU A 53 4.39 -1.62 -17.62
CA GLU A 53 3.19 -1.23 -18.37
C GLU A 53 3.14 0.30 -18.46
N SER A 54 2.82 0.85 -19.62
CA SER A 54 2.69 2.31 -19.76
C SER A 54 1.46 2.80 -18.99
N LEU A 55 1.57 3.89 -18.24
CA LEU A 55 0.38 4.51 -17.61
C LEU A 55 -0.64 4.96 -18.66
N SER A 56 -0.19 5.31 -19.86
CA SER A 56 -1.09 5.70 -20.95
C SER A 56 -1.92 4.53 -21.48
N SER A 57 -1.37 3.31 -21.54
CA SER A 57 -2.09 2.14 -22.06
C SER A 57 -3.22 1.68 -21.15
N ILE A 58 -3.16 2.02 -19.86
CA ILE A 58 -4.21 1.75 -18.88
C ILE A 58 -5.03 2.99 -18.50
N ASN A 59 -4.91 4.07 -19.26
CA ASN A 59 -5.61 5.34 -19.02
C ASN A 59 -5.41 5.89 -17.58
N ARG A 60 -4.16 5.81 -17.10
CA ARG A 60 -3.72 6.30 -15.78
C ARG A 60 -2.73 7.47 -15.86
N GLY A 61 -2.42 7.98 -17.04
CA GLY A 61 -1.59 9.17 -17.22
C GLY A 61 -0.37 8.93 -18.11
N VAL A 62 0.76 9.52 -17.77
CA VAL A 62 2.02 9.45 -18.53
C VAL A 62 3.13 9.01 -17.59
N GLY A 63 3.94 8.04 -18.03
CA GLY A 63 4.95 7.36 -17.22
C GLY A 63 4.76 5.84 -17.27
N HIS A 64 5.36 5.12 -16.33
CA HIS A 64 5.32 3.65 -16.29
C HIS A 64 4.86 3.11 -14.94
N MET A 65 4.03 2.06 -14.97
CA MET A 65 3.72 1.22 -13.82
C MET A 65 4.56 -0.06 -13.90
N LEU A 66 5.30 -0.33 -12.83
CA LEU A 66 6.13 -1.52 -12.65
C LEU A 66 5.43 -2.46 -11.66
N ARG A 67 4.92 -3.59 -12.15
CA ARG A 67 4.25 -4.59 -11.30
C ARG A 67 5.26 -5.56 -10.70
N PHE A 68 5.14 -5.80 -9.41
CA PHE A 68 6.01 -6.76 -8.72
C PHE A 68 5.65 -8.21 -9.06
N GLY A 69 6.67 -9.08 -9.01
CA GLY A 69 6.53 -10.52 -9.12
C GLY A 69 5.73 -11.17 -7.97
N ALA A 70 5.78 -12.50 -7.87
CA ALA A 70 4.94 -13.26 -6.93
C ALA A 70 5.26 -12.93 -5.47
N LYS A 71 6.51 -12.57 -5.23
CA LYS A 71 7.03 -12.17 -3.94
C LYS A 71 7.48 -10.72 -4.07
N LEU A 72 6.92 -9.89 -3.22
CA LEU A 72 7.39 -8.53 -3.03
C LEU A 72 8.80 -8.63 -2.41
N PRO A 73 9.82 -7.98 -2.98
CA PRO A 73 11.16 -8.03 -2.39
C PRO A 73 11.17 -7.37 -1.02
N GLY A 74 12.14 -7.75 -0.19
CA GLY A 74 12.48 -6.95 0.99
C GLY A 74 13.04 -5.60 0.54
N PRO A 75 12.71 -4.47 1.19
CA PRO A 75 12.00 -4.34 2.46
C PRO A 75 10.48 -4.16 2.36
N TRP A 76 9.93 -3.98 1.15
CA TRP A 76 8.51 -3.68 0.95
C TRP A 76 7.57 -4.77 1.47
N ALA A 77 7.97 -6.06 1.38
CA ALA A 77 7.20 -7.16 1.99
C ALA A 77 7.01 -6.98 3.50
N THR A 78 8.06 -6.60 4.22
CA THR A 78 8.01 -6.37 5.66
C THR A 78 7.17 -5.15 6.00
N TRP A 79 7.23 -4.09 5.18
CA TRP A 79 6.42 -2.89 5.40
C TRP A 79 4.94 -3.18 5.22
N ARG A 80 4.58 -3.96 4.19
CA ARG A 80 3.20 -4.34 3.92
C ARG A 80 2.59 -5.09 5.09
N ASP A 81 3.28 -6.08 5.64
CA ASP A 81 2.82 -6.82 6.83
C ASP A 81 2.73 -5.91 8.07
N SER A 82 3.74 -5.06 8.31
CA SER A 82 3.75 -4.16 9.47
C SER A 82 2.63 -3.11 9.41
N LEU A 83 2.44 -2.47 8.24
CA LEU A 83 1.38 -1.49 8.01
C LEU A 83 0.00 -2.15 8.05
N TYR A 84 -0.15 -3.37 7.54
CA TYR A 84 -1.40 -4.12 7.62
C TYR A 84 -1.83 -4.30 9.09
N ARG A 85 -0.95 -4.82 9.93
CA ARG A 85 -1.25 -5.04 11.37
C ARG A 85 -1.64 -3.75 12.09
N TRP A 86 -1.09 -2.61 11.67
CA TRP A 86 -1.43 -1.30 12.22
C TRP A 86 -2.81 -0.81 11.78
N LEU A 87 -3.18 -1.08 10.53
CA LEU A 87 -4.41 -0.59 9.93
C LEU A 87 -5.61 -1.48 10.25
N VAL A 88 -5.42 -2.77 10.53
CA VAL A 88 -6.51 -3.71 10.84
C VAL A 88 -7.43 -3.22 11.97
N PRO A 89 -6.92 -2.80 13.15
CA PRO A 89 -7.79 -2.30 14.22
C PRO A 89 -8.61 -1.08 13.81
N VAL A 90 -8.01 -0.16 13.05
CA VAL A 90 -8.68 1.05 12.54
C VAL A 90 -9.78 0.67 11.56
N ALA A 91 -9.47 -0.18 10.58
CA ALA A 91 -10.42 -0.64 9.57
C ALA A 91 -11.60 -1.41 10.17
N ASN A 92 -11.34 -2.30 11.14
CA ASN A 92 -12.39 -3.05 11.83
C ASN A 92 -13.28 -2.15 12.69
N ARG A 93 -12.72 -1.14 13.37
CA ARG A 93 -13.48 -0.13 14.10
C ARG A 93 -14.38 0.70 13.18
N TRP A 94 -13.88 1.08 12.01
CA TRP A 94 -14.69 1.77 11.00
C TRP A 94 -15.81 0.88 10.47
N ASN A 95 -15.54 -0.39 10.16
CA ASN A 95 -16.57 -1.33 9.72
C ASN A 95 -17.66 -1.51 10.79
N GLU A 96 -17.29 -1.55 12.07
CA GLU A 96 -18.26 -1.56 13.18
C GLU A 96 -19.11 -0.29 13.22
N ALA A 97 -18.48 0.89 13.18
CA ALA A 97 -19.19 2.18 13.21
C ALA A 97 -20.12 2.38 12.00
N LEU A 98 -19.74 1.84 10.83
CA LEU A 98 -20.50 1.92 9.58
C LEU A 98 -21.51 0.76 9.41
N ASN A 99 -21.63 -0.13 10.41
CA ASN A 99 -22.47 -1.32 10.35
C ASN A 99 -22.21 -2.19 9.10
N VAL A 100 -20.93 -2.35 8.76
CA VAL A 100 -20.43 -3.26 7.71
C VAL A 100 -20.02 -4.56 8.38
N ASP A 101 -20.57 -5.69 7.94
CA ASP A 101 -20.34 -7.00 8.58
C ASP A 101 -18.93 -7.58 8.35
N CYS A 102 -18.20 -7.07 7.37
CA CYS A 102 -16.86 -7.56 7.04
C CYS A 102 -15.85 -7.27 8.18
N ARG A 103 -15.01 -8.25 8.52
CA ARG A 103 -13.89 -8.08 9.46
C ARG A 103 -12.59 -8.54 8.81
N TYR A 104 -11.56 -7.71 8.93
CA TYR A 104 -10.21 -8.01 8.50
C TYR A 104 -9.53 -8.87 9.57
N PRO A 105 -8.87 -9.98 9.20
CA PRO A 105 -8.14 -10.82 10.16
C PRO A 105 -6.88 -10.12 10.68
N ASP A 106 -6.35 -10.59 11.82
CA ASP A 106 -5.17 -9.98 12.44
C ASP A 106 -3.89 -10.20 11.63
N LYS A 107 -3.84 -11.28 10.84
CA LYS A 107 -2.66 -11.66 10.04
C LYS A 107 -2.86 -11.35 8.57
N PHE A 108 -1.83 -10.79 7.96
CA PHE A 108 -1.84 -10.44 6.54
C PHE A 108 -2.00 -11.67 5.64
N GLU A 109 -1.42 -12.81 6.01
CA GLU A 109 -1.53 -14.06 5.27
C GLU A 109 -2.97 -14.60 5.24
N GLU A 110 -3.71 -14.47 6.35
CA GLU A 110 -5.11 -14.87 6.43
C GLU A 110 -5.98 -13.98 5.53
N PHE A 111 -5.66 -12.68 5.46
CA PHE A 111 -6.32 -11.77 4.53
C PHE A 111 -6.04 -12.10 3.06
N LEU A 112 -4.81 -12.48 2.73
CA LEU A 112 -4.48 -12.92 1.37
C LEU A 112 -5.27 -14.18 0.98
N GLU A 113 -5.47 -15.11 1.92
CA GLU A 113 -6.27 -16.30 1.69
C GLU A 113 -7.74 -15.95 1.43
N LEU A 114 -8.35 -15.10 2.26
CA LEU A 114 -9.73 -14.64 2.05
C LEU A 114 -9.91 -13.98 0.68
N ASN A 115 -8.94 -13.17 0.25
CA ASN A 115 -8.98 -12.56 -1.08
C ASN A 115 -8.90 -13.63 -2.19
N ARG A 116 -8.03 -14.63 -2.03
CA ARG A 116 -7.88 -15.73 -2.99
C ARG A 116 -9.14 -16.57 -3.09
N GLU A 117 -9.76 -16.91 -1.97
CA GLU A 117 -11.04 -17.61 -1.90
C GLU A 117 -12.17 -16.80 -2.57
N ALA A 118 -12.13 -15.47 -2.43
CA ALA A 118 -13.04 -14.56 -3.11
C ALA A 118 -12.70 -14.32 -4.60
N GLY A 119 -11.76 -15.07 -5.17
CA GLY A 119 -11.42 -15.04 -6.60
C GLY A 119 -10.41 -13.96 -7.00
N GLN A 120 -9.80 -13.26 -6.05
CA GLN A 120 -8.73 -12.32 -6.36
C GLN A 120 -7.48 -13.07 -6.82
N VAL A 121 -7.13 -12.91 -8.10
CA VAL A 121 -5.95 -13.52 -8.73
C VAL A 121 -4.87 -12.50 -9.07
N GLN A 122 -5.19 -11.21 -8.98
CA GLN A 122 -4.29 -10.13 -9.39
C GLN A 122 -3.32 -9.71 -8.29
N ARG A 123 -2.11 -9.32 -8.71
CA ARG A 123 -1.10 -8.74 -7.84
C ARG A 123 -1.23 -7.23 -7.89
N LEU A 124 -1.68 -6.63 -6.78
CA LEU A 124 -1.99 -5.21 -6.73
C LEU A 124 -0.79 -4.32 -6.37
N SER A 125 0.28 -4.90 -5.82
CA SER A 125 1.50 -4.14 -5.50
C SER A 125 2.26 -3.75 -6.76
N HIS A 126 2.48 -2.45 -6.93
CA HIS A 126 3.22 -1.87 -8.06
C HIS A 126 4.01 -0.64 -7.61
N MET A 127 4.92 -0.18 -8.48
CA MET A 127 5.63 1.09 -8.36
C MET A 127 5.33 1.93 -9.60
N ASN A 128 5.17 3.24 -9.43
CA ASN A 128 5.05 4.16 -10.56
C ASN A 128 6.38 4.89 -10.76
N ARG A 129 6.85 4.94 -12.00
CA ARG A 129 8.02 5.70 -12.41
C ARG A 129 7.56 6.87 -13.27
N LEU A 130 7.81 8.07 -12.76
CA LEU A 130 7.42 9.35 -13.37
C LEU A 130 8.69 10.18 -13.57
N GLY A 131 8.92 10.63 -14.80
CA GLY A 131 9.91 11.64 -15.15
C GLY A 131 9.38 13.07 -14.99
N GLU A 132 10.17 14.04 -15.47
CA GLU A 132 9.72 15.42 -15.56
C GLU A 132 8.56 15.55 -16.56
N GLY A 133 7.45 16.14 -16.13
CA GLY A 133 6.23 16.29 -16.95
C GLY A 133 5.30 15.07 -16.97
N ASP A 134 5.74 13.93 -16.44
CA ASP A 134 4.89 12.76 -16.24
C ASP A 134 3.88 12.99 -15.10
N TYR A 135 2.76 12.27 -15.15
CA TYR A 135 1.73 12.38 -14.12
C TYR A 135 0.94 11.09 -13.98
N LEU A 136 0.45 10.85 -12.77
CA LEU A 136 -0.57 9.85 -12.48
C LEU A 136 -1.93 10.56 -12.37
N ALA A 137 -2.85 10.20 -13.25
CA ALA A 137 -4.19 10.78 -13.27
C ALA A 137 -4.97 10.38 -12.01
N LEU A 138 -5.84 11.28 -11.53
CA LEU A 138 -6.77 10.98 -10.44
C LEU A 138 -7.64 9.78 -10.84
N HIS A 139 -7.65 8.77 -9.99
CA HIS A 139 -8.48 7.60 -10.14
C HIS A 139 -8.88 7.06 -8.77
N GLN A 140 -9.93 6.27 -8.77
CA GLN A 140 -10.32 5.47 -7.62
C GLN A 140 -9.89 4.03 -7.87
N ASP A 141 -9.16 3.46 -6.93
CA ASP A 141 -8.90 2.03 -6.94
C ASP A 141 -10.19 1.31 -6.52
N THR A 142 -10.69 0.47 -7.42
CA THR A 142 -11.88 -0.36 -7.19
C THR A 142 -11.53 -1.85 -7.26
N GLU A 143 -10.25 -2.18 -7.41
CA GLU A 143 -9.80 -3.56 -7.52
C GLU A 143 -9.67 -4.20 -6.14
N GLY A 144 -10.23 -5.40 -6.01
CA GLY A 144 -10.26 -6.14 -4.75
C GLY A 144 -11.63 -6.14 -4.07
N THR A 145 -11.84 -7.15 -3.23
CA THR A 145 -13.09 -7.35 -2.49
C THR A 145 -13.12 -6.57 -1.18
N ALA A 146 -11.94 -6.25 -0.64
CA ALA A 146 -11.76 -5.35 0.49
C ALA A 146 -11.90 -3.88 0.05
N LYS A 147 -12.92 -3.20 0.57
CA LYS A 147 -13.16 -1.78 0.30
C LYS A 147 -12.96 -0.98 1.56
N ILE A 148 -12.17 0.09 1.47
CA ILE A 148 -12.19 1.16 2.49
C ILE A 148 -13.35 2.08 2.10
N HIS A 149 -14.46 1.95 2.81
CA HIS A 149 -15.61 2.83 2.64
C HIS A 149 -15.29 4.19 3.27
N THR A 150 -15.03 5.19 2.44
CA THR A 150 -15.00 6.59 2.88
C THR A 150 -16.38 7.18 2.59
N THR A 151 -17.11 7.54 3.64
CA THR A 151 -18.30 8.39 3.51
C THR A 151 -17.85 9.80 3.21
N ARG A 152 -18.39 10.37 2.12
CA ARG A 152 -18.29 11.79 1.79
C ARG A 152 -19.24 12.60 2.67
#